data_AF-A0A368HHJ3-F1
#
_entry.id   AF-A0A368HHJ3-F1
#
_cell.length_a   1.000
_cell.length_b   1.000
_cell.length_c   1.000
_cell.angle_alpha   90.00
_cell.angle_beta   90.00
_cell.angle_gamma   90.00
#
_symmetry.space_group_name_H-M   'P 1'
#
loop_
_entity.id
_entity.type
_entity.pdbx_description
1 polymer ?
#
loop_
_entity_poly.entity_id
_entity_poly.type
_entity_poly.pdbx_seq_one_letter_code
_entity_poly.pdbx_strand_id
1 'polypeptide(L)'
;MRALYTLYATPEVFLREDRSPDEFLENLKYWHARFGEHKDKGSIRPGQFKDKANRAGSTWFADPVHVEGTLHAAWEIGDALEEPFDRAVFRAVSTVSIRPFLDGNGRITRLAASNMLGRSGKIRLMIPTVFREDYILALRAFSNGDPIPVIRMFR
;
A
#
# COMPACT_ATOMS: atom_id res chain seq x y z
N MET A 1 -5.08 -16.38 4.27
CA MET A 1 -4.13 -15.93 5.31
C MET A 1 -2.70 -16.37 5.01
N ARG A 2 -2.48 -17.59 4.50
CA ARG A 2 -1.17 -18.19 4.20
C ARG A 2 -0.24 -17.36 3.28
N ALA A 3 -0.75 -16.77 2.20
CA ALA A 3 0.07 -16.02 1.22
C ALA A 3 0.78 -14.77 1.79
N LEU A 4 0.11 -14.02 2.68
CA LEU A 4 0.73 -12.84 3.30
C LEU A 4 1.81 -13.26 4.30
N TYR A 5 1.54 -14.31 5.08
CA TYR A 5 2.52 -14.89 5.99
C TYR A 5 3.77 -15.34 5.24
N THR A 6 3.62 -16.04 4.11
CA THR A 6 4.74 -16.45 3.26
C THR A 6 5.58 -15.26 2.79
N LEU A 7 4.94 -14.16 2.33
CA LEU A 7 5.68 -12.96 1.95
C LEU A 7 6.47 -12.37 3.12
N TYR A 8 5.85 -12.19 4.30
CA TYR A 8 6.56 -11.66 5.47
C TYR A 8 7.61 -12.61 6.06
N ALA A 9 7.48 -13.92 5.83
CA ALA A 9 8.39 -14.95 6.29
C ALA A 9 9.56 -15.21 5.32
N THR A 10 9.55 -14.61 4.13
CA THR A 10 10.62 -14.74 3.12
C THR A 10 11.19 -13.36 2.81
N PRO A 11 12.17 -12.87 3.60
CA PRO A 11 12.70 -11.52 3.47
C PRO A 11 13.19 -11.17 2.06
N GLU A 12 13.75 -12.13 1.32
CA GLU A 12 14.30 -11.94 -0.02
C GLU A 12 13.19 -11.65 -1.06
N VAL A 13 11.99 -12.17 -0.82
CA VAL A 13 10.83 -11.96 -1.69
C VAL A 13 10.12 -10.65 -1.34
N PHE A 14 10.14 -10.28 -0.06
CA PHE A 14 9.44 -9.13 0.48
C PHE A 14 10.25 -7.83 0.39
N LEU A 15 11.52 -7.85 0.80
CA LEU A 15 12.42 -6.70 0.77
C LEU A 15 12.90 -6.50 -0.67
N ARG A 16 12.37 -5.46 -1.31
CA ARG A 16 12.71 -5.10 -2.68
C ARG A 16 13.08 -3.64 -2.72
N GLU A 17 14.22 -3.37 -3.33
CA GLU A 17 14.65 -2.02 -3.57
C GLU A 17 13.82 -1.38 -4.68
N ASP A 18 13.49 -0.11 -4.48
CA ASP A 18 12.98 0.82 -5.46
C ASP A 18 13.83 2.10 -5.35
N ARG A 19 14.48 2.48 -6.45
CA ARG A 19 15.28 3.69 -6.66
C ARG A 19 14.66 4.62 -7.70
N SER A 20 13.54 4.21 -8.27
CA SER A 20 12.74 5.00 -9.19
C SER A 20 11.26 4.75 -8.97
N PRO A 21 10.40 5.66 -9.45
CA PRO A 21 8.96 5.43 -9.49
C PRO A 21 8.58 4.14 -10.21
N ASP A 22 9.21 3.83 -11.34
CA ASP A 22 8.90 2.63 -12.13
C ASP A 22 9.20 1.35 -11.35
N GLU A 23 10.35 1.27 -10.69
CA GLU A 23 10.70 0.12 -9.83
C GLU A 23 9.70 -0.04 -8.67
N PHE A 24 9.19 1.05 -8.13
CA PHE A 24 8.14 1.00 -7.11
C PHE A 24 6.82 0.44 -7.67
N LEU A 25 6.38 0.91 -8.84
CA LEU A 25 5.20 0.39 -9.53
C LEU A 25 5.36 -1.12 -9.81
N GLU A 26 6.52 -1.54 -10.29
CA GLU A 26 6.86 -2.95 -10.50
C GLU A 26 6.81 -3.75 -9.20
N ASN A 27 7.36 -3.24 -8.10
CA ASN A 27 7.30 -3.88 -6.80
C ASN A 27 5.84 -4.05 -6.31
N LEU A 28 4.99 -3.05 -6.49
CA LEU A 28 3.55 -3.16 -6.17
C LEU A 28 2.88 -4.27 -6.99
N LYS A 29 3.13 -4.30 -8.31
CA LYS A 29 2.60 -5.32 -9.22
C LYS A 29 3.11 -6.71 -8.83
N TYR A 30 4.40 -6.84 -8.52
CA TYR A 30 5.03 -8.08 -8.09
C TYR A 30 4.41 -8.63 -6.80
N TRP A 31 4.33 -7.82 -5.74
CA TRP A 31 3.70 -8.24 -4.48
C TRP A 31 2.22 -8.60 -4.67
N HIS A 32 1.51 -7.88 -5.54
CA HIS A 32 0.11 -8.18 -5.86
C HIS A 32 -0.04 -9.50 -6.62
N ALA A 33 0.85 -9.80 -7.57
CA ALA A 33 0.85 -11.05 -8.31
C ALA A 33 1.03 -12.27 -7.38
N ARG A 34 2.04 -12.22 -6.49
CA ARG A 34 2.33 -13.30 -5.53
C ARG A 34 1.24 -13.52 -4.50
N PHE A 35 0.48 -12.48 -4.16
CA PHE A 35 -0.74 -12.66 -3.37
C PHE A 35 -1.88 -13.27 -4.20
N GLY A 36 -2.05 -12.84 -5.45
CA GLY A 36 -3.14 -13.21 -6.34
C GLY A 36 -3.09 -14.66 -6.83
N GLU A 37 -1.92 -15.30 -6.83
CA GLU A 37 -1.71 -16.71 -7.18
C GLU A 37 -2.51 -17.71 -6.31
N HIS A 38 -3.02 -17.27 -5.14
CA HIS A 38 -3.65 -18.14 -4.15
C HIS A 38 -5.18 -18.00 -4.02
N LYS A 39 -5.87 -17.38 -4.97
CA LYS A 39 -7.35 -17.27 -4.94
C LYS A 39 -8.02 -17.93 -6.15
N ASP A 40 -9.13 -18.60 -5.87
CA ASP A 40 -10.07 -19.09 -6.87
C ASP A 40 -10.63 -17.95 -7.74
N LYS A 41 -10.84 -18.30 -9.00
CA LYS A 41 -10.96 -17.48 -10.21
C LYS A 41 -12.15 -16.52 -10.17
N GLY A 42 -11.91 -15.28 -10.64
CA GLY A 42 -12.97 -14.45 -11.24
C GLY A 42 -12.77 -12.93 -11.14
N SER A 43 -12.31 -12.41 -10.01
CA SER A 43 -12.39 -10.95 -9.71
C SER A 43 -11.07 -10.24 -9.44
N ILE A 44 -9.96 -10.98 -9.31
CA ILE A 44 -8.61 -10.41 -9.13
C ILE A 44 -7.82 -10.61 -10.41
N ARG A 45 -7.10 -9.55 -10.81
CA ARG A 45 -6.10 -9.60 -11.87
C ARG A 45 -4.72 -9.47 -11.24
N PRO A 46 -4.03 -10.60 -10.97
CA PRO A 46 -2.74 -10.59 -10.29
C PRO A 46 -1.75 -9.68 -11.01
N GLY A 47 -1.06 -8.82 -10.26
CA GLY A 47 -0.09 -7.84 -10.79
C GLY A 47 -0.61 -6.77 -11.75
N GLN A 48 -1.93 -6.66 -11.97
CA GLN A 48 -2.49 -5.64 -12.87
C GLN A 48 -3.22 -4.56 -12.09
N PHE A 49 -2.97 -3.30 -12.44
CA PHE A 49 -3.76 -2.20 -11.92
C PHE A 49 -5.22 -2.27 -12.37
N LYS A 50 -6.09 -1.56 -11.65
CA LYS A 50 -7.52 -1.47 -11.94
C LYS A 50 -7.73 -0.79 -13.29
N ASP A 51 -8.76 -1.24 -13.98
CA ASP A 51 -9.25 -0.71 -15.26
C ASP A 51 -10.65 -0.11 -15.12
N LYS A 52 -11.20 -0.16 -13.91
CA LYS A 52 -12.48 0.40 -13.52
C LYS A 52 -12.34 1.12 -12.20
N ALA A 53 -13.11 2.21 -12.06
CA ALA A 53 -13.16 2.97 -10.84
C ALA A 53 -13.56 2.08 -9.65
N ASN A 54 -12.98 2.35 -8.48
CA ASN A 54 -13.30 1.67 -7.24
C ASN A 54 -13.60 2.69 -6.13
N ARG A 55 -14.38 2.26 -5.14
CA ARG A 55 -14.80 3.09 -4.00
C ARG A 55 -14.89 2.27 -2.72
N ALA A 56 -14.91 2.96 -1.58
CA ALA A 56 -15.21 2.37 -0.28
C ALA A 56 -16.16 3.29 0.48
N GLY A 57 -17.37 2.82 0.78
CA GLY A 57 -18.44 3.71 1.22
C GLY A 57 -18.70 4.80 0.18
N SER A 58 -18.73 6.06 0.60
CA SER A 58 -18.89 7.23 -0.27
C SER A 58 -17.58 7.73 -0.90
N THR A 59 -16.42 7.18 -0.51
CA THR A 59 -15.12 7.64 -0.99
C THR A 59 -14.75 6.98 -2.31
N TRP A 60 -14.68 7.78 -3.38
CA TRP A 60 -14.09 7.40 -4.66
C TRP A 60 -12.57 7.54 -4.61
N PHE A 61 -11.87 6.61 -5.24
CA PHE A 61 -10.41 6.65 -5.35
C PHE A 61 -10.00 7.06 -6.77
N ALA A 62 -8.69 7.21 -7.01
CA ALA A 62 -8.14 7.64 -8.30
C ALA A 62 -8.77 6.92 -9.49
N ASP A 63 -9.08 7.65 -10.57
CA ASP A 63 -9.55 7.04 -11.81
C ASP A 63 -8.48 6.08 -12.36
N PRO A 64 -8.85 4.92 -12.95
CA PRO A 64 -7.90 3.98 -13.58
C PRO A 64 -6.81 4.64 -14.44
N VAL A 65 -7.16 5.64 -15.25
CA VAL A 65 -6.20 6.28 -16.16
C VAL A 65 -5.13 7.10 -15.44
N HIS A 66 -5.39 7.50 -14.20
CA HIS A 66 -4.49 8.31 -13.38
C HIS A 66 -3.69 7.49 -12.37
N VAL A 67 -3.93 6.18 -12.25
CA VAL A 67 -3.29 5.35 -11.19
C VAL A 67 -1.77 5.40 -11.26
N GLU A 68 -1.19 5.19 -12.45
CA GLU A 68 0.27 5.13 -12.61
C GLU A 68 0.89 6.50 -12.36
N GLY A 69 0.38 7.55 -12.99
CA GLY A 69 0.87 8.92 -12.80
C GLY A 69 0.77 9.41 -11.36
N THR A 70 -0.32 9.10 -10.66
CA THR A 70 -0.47 9.50 -9.25
C THR A 70 0.46 8.71 -8.33
N LEU A 71 0.71 7.41 -8.60
CA LEU A 71 1.72 6.65 -7.86
C LEU A 71 3.13 7.17 -8.12
N HIS A 72 3.43 7.60 -9.34
CA HIS A 72 4.71 8.19 -9.71
C HIS A 72 4.98 9.47 -8.93
N ALA A 73 4.04 10.42 -8.97
CA ALA A 73 4.13 11.67 -8.21
C ALA A 73 4.21 11.41 -6.69
N ALA A 74 3.44 10.44 -6.18
CA ALA A 74 3.53 10.04 -4.78
C ALA A 74 4.92 9.46 -4.44
N TRP A 75 5.55 8.70 -5.34
CA TRP A 75 6.89 8.21 -5.12
C TRP A 75 7.90 9.35 -4.96
N GLU A 76 7.86 10.33 -5.87
CA GLU A 76 8.78 11.48 -5.85
C GLU A 76 8.64 12.32 -4.58
N ILE A 77 7.40 12.60 -4.16
CA ILE A 77 7.14 13.31 -2.90
C ILE A 77 7.65 12.51 -1.70
N GLY A 78 7.39 11.19 -1.69
CA GLY A 78 7.78 10.32 -0.60
C GLY A 78 9.30 10.14 -0.49
N ASP A 79 10.03 10.13 -1.60
CA ASP A 79 11.48 9.96 -1.61
C ASP A 79 12.24 11.18 -1.06
N ALA A 80 11.62 12.36 -1.11
CA ALA A 80 12.16 13.58 -0.52
C ALA A 80 12.13 13.60 1.02
N LEU A 81 11.36 12.72 1.67
CA LEU A 81 11.26 12.66 3.14
C LEU A 81 12.53 12.00 3.71
N GLU A 82 13.16 12.53 4.75
CA GLU A 82 14.41 11.94 5.27
C GLU A 82 14.16 10.74 6.19
N GLU A 83 13.19 10.84 7.08
CA GLU A 83 12.93 9.84 8.10
C GLU A 83 12.27 8.58 7.52
N PRO A 84 12.84 7.37 7.72
CA PRO A 84 12.28 6.13 7.19
C PRO A 84 10.83 5.86 7.62
N PHE A 85 10.48 6.29 8.84
CA PHE A 85 9.13 6.14 9.35
C PHE A 85 8.15 7.05 8.62
N ASP A 86 8.51 8.30 8.38
CA ASP A 86 7.67 9.25 7.65
C ASP A 86 7.49 8.82 6.19
N ARG A 87 8.57 8.34 5.54
CA ARG A 87 8.49 7.67 4.21
C ARG A 87 7.49 6.51 4.23
N ALA A 88 7.55 5.65 5.24
CA ALA A 88 6.68 4.48 5.33
C ALA A 88 5.20 4.85 5.55
N VAL A 89 4.93 5.84 6.41
CA VAL A 89 3.57 6.38 6.60
C VAL A 89 3.07 7.01 5.31
N PHE A 90 3.89 7.83 4.64
CA PHE A 90 3.54 8.44 3.36
C PHE A 90 3.23 7.38 2.29
N ARG A 91 4.05 6.35 2.16
CA ARG A 91 3.82 5.19 1.28
C ARG A 91 2.50 4.50 1.60
N ALA A 92 2.16 4.34 2.88
CA ALA A 92 0.91 3.72 3.28
C ALA A 92 -0.29 4.58 2.86
N VAL A 93 -0.31 5.85 3.25
CA VAL A 93 -1.46 6.74 3.01
C VAL A 93 -1.68 7.03 1.53
N SER A 94 -0.61 7.21 0.76
CA SER A 94 -0.70 7.41 -0.70
C SER A 94 -1.24 6.16 -1.40
N THR A 95 -0.63 4.99 -1.17
CA THR A 95 -1.03 3.73 -1.82
C THR A 95 -2.48 3.37 -1.52
N VAL A 96 -2.91 3.52 -0.26
CA VAL A 96 -4.30 3.20 0.14
C VAL A 96 -5.31 4.23 -0.34
N SER A 97 -4.90 5.48 -0.56
CA SER A 97 -5.77 6.52 -1.13
C SER A 97 -5.90 6.40 -2.64
N ILE A 98 -4.89 5.85 -3.33
CA ILE A 98 -4.94 5.60 -4.78
C ILE A 98 -5.73 4.31 -5.09
N ARG A 99 -5.59 3.30 -4.24
CA ARG A 99 -6.12 1.93 -4.43
C ARG A 99 -5.90 1.40 -5.84
N PRO A 100 -4.65 1.12 -6.21
CA PRO A 100 -4.29 0.76 -7.58
C PRO A 100 -4.88 -0.57 -8.07
N PHE A 101 -5.33 -1.46 -7.19
CA PHE A 101 -5.82 -2.80 -7.56
C PHE A 101 -7.34 -2.94 -7.33
N LEU A 102 -7.96 -3.95 -7.95
CA LEU A 102 -9.39 -4.27 -7.72
C LEU A 102 -9.66 -4.83 -6.31
N ASP A 103 -8.74 -5.65 -5.79
CA ASP A 103 -8.73 -6.16 -4.41
C ASP A 103 -7.30 -6.11 -3.86
N GLY A 104 -7.12 -6.27 -2.55
CA GLY A 104 -5.79 -6.42 -1.94
C GLY A 104 -5.01 -5.16 -1.66
N ASN A 105 -5.55 -3.99 -1.98
CA ASN A 105 -4.91 -2.69 -1.69
C ASN A 105 -4.43 -2.56 -0.24
N GLY A 106 -5.25 -2.93 0.75
CA GLY A 106 -4.83 -2.84 2.15
C GLY A 106 -3.65 -3.77 2.50
N ARG A 107 -3.50 -4.91 1.81
CA ARG A 107 -2.35 -5.81 1.98
C ARG A 107 -1.11 -5.21 1.33
N ILE A 108 -1.24 -4.74 0.08
CA ILE A 108 -0.14 -4.13 -0.67
C ILE A 108 0.36 -2.85 0.01
N THR A 109 -0.54 -2.04 0.55
CA THR A 109 -0.22 -0.85 1.35
C THR A 109 0.70 -1.20 2.51
N ARG A 110 0.32 -2.21 3.31
CA ARG A 110 1.14 -2.61 4.46
C ARG A 110 2.47 -3.22 4.02
N LEU A 111 2.51 -3.96 2.91
CA LEU A 111 3.75 -4.49 2.35
C LEU A 111 4.68 -3.37 1.90
N ALA A 112 4.19 -2.39 1.15
CA ALA A 112 4.99 -1.25 0.69
C ALA A 112 5.58 -0.45 1.86
N ALA A 113 4.77 -0.13 2.87
CA ALA A 113 5.26 0.56 4.07
C ALA A 113 6.24 -0.30 4.88
N SER A 114 5.94 -1.59 5.04
CA SER A 114 6.83 -2.52 5.74
C SER A 114 8.16 -2.69 5.00
N ASN A 115 8.17 -2.69 3.66
CA ASN A 115 9.37 -2.80 2.84
C ASN A 115 10.31 -1.62 3.14
N MET A 116 9.76 -0.41 3.17
CA MET A 116 10.50 0.81 3.51
C MET A 116 11.15 0.71 4.91
N LEU A 117 10.37 0.31 5.92
CA LEU A 117 10.89 0.14 7.28
C LEU A 117 11.94 -0.96 7.36
N GLY A 118 11.67 -2.12 6.76
CA GLY A 118 12.56 -3.28 6.80
C GLY A 118 13.90 -3.02 6.10
N ARG A 119 13.90 -2.34 4.94
CA ARG A 119 15.12 -1.92 4.24
C ARG A 119 15.96 -0.93 5.07
N SER A 120 15.32 -0.20 5.97
CA SER A 120 15.97 0.78 6.86
C SER A 120 16.38 0.18 8.22
N GLY A 121 16.33 -1.15 8.37
CA GLY A 121 16.62 -1.83 9.63
C GLY A 121 15.61 -1.56 10.75
N LYS A 122 14.44 -0.99 10.43
CA LYS A 122 13.37 -0.70 11.39
C LYS A 122 12.36 -1.85 11.46
N ILE A 123 11.58 -1.87 12.54
CA ILE A 123 10.50 -2.85 12.74
C ILE A 123 9.42 -2.61 11.67
N ARG A 124 8.94 -3.70 11.07
CA ARG A 124 7.93 -3.67 10.00
C ARG A 124 6.56 -3.26 10.53
N LEU A 125 5.78 -2.61 9.67
CA LEU A 125 4.42 -2.17 9.97
C LEU A 125 3.46 -3.36 10.15
N MET A 126 2.78 -3.42 11.29
CA MET A 126 1.67 -4.34 11.53
C MET A 126 0.46 -3.59 12.09
N ILE A 127 -0.72 -3.83 11.53
CA ILE A 127 -2.00 -3.34 12.07
C ILE A 127 -2.74 -4.55 12.63
N PRO A 128 -2.80 -4.72 13.96
CA PRO A 128 -3.56 -5.81 14.59
C PRO A 128 -5.03 -5.76 14.21
N THR A 129 -5.68 -6.93 14.15
CA THR A 129 -7.09 -7.04 13.75
C THR A 129 -8.03 -6.29 14.68
N VAL A 130 -7.68 -6.15 15.97
CA VAL A 130 -8.46 -5.37 16.95
C VAL A 130 -8.51 -3.87 16.61
N PHE A 131 -7.50 -3.33 15.93
CA PHE A 131 -7.44 -1.92 15.50
C PHE A 131 -8.03 -1.68 14.10
N ARG A 132 -8.74 -2.67 13.54
CA ARG A 132 -9.29 -2.56 12.19
C ARG A 132 -10.23 -1.37 12.03
N GLU A 133 -11.12 -1.15 12.99
CA GLU A 133 -12.09 -0.05 12.91
C GLU A 133 -11.40 1.30 13.05
N ASP A 134 -10.47 1.44 14.00
CA ASP A 134 -9.67 2.66 14.17
C ASP A 134 -8.88 2.99 12.90
N TYR A 135 -8.31 1.98 12.24
CA TYR A 135 -7.64 2.16 10.95
C TYR A 135 -8.57 2.73 9.88
N ILE A 136 -9.77 2.16 9.75
CA ILE A 136 -10.72 2.61 8.74
C ILE A 136 -11.18 4.04 9.05
N LEU A 137 -11.40 4.39 10.32
CA LEU A 137 -11.76 5.74 10.74
C LEU A 137 -10.65 6.74 10.45
N ALA A 138 -9.39 6.39 10.75
CA ALA A 138 -8.24 7.23 10.46
C ALA A 138 -8.07 7.51 8.95
N LEU A 139 -8.27 6.49 8.10
CA LEU A 139 -8.25 6.67 6.64
C LEU A 139 -9.41 7.51 6.12
N ARG A 140 -10.60 7.42 6.73
CA ARG A 140 -11.74 8.27 6.39
C ARG A 140 -11.47 9.72 6.73
N ALA A 141 -10.90 9.99 7.91
CA ALA A 141 -10.49 11.35 8.29
C ALA A 141 -9.47 11.91 7.29
N PHE A 142 -8.46 11.12 6.92
CA PHE A 142 -7.47 11.49 5.91
C PHE A 142 -8.14 11.84 4.56
N SER A 143 -9.09 11.00 4.11
CA SER A 143 -9.82 11.24 2.85
C SER A 143 -10.68 12.51 2.89
N ASN A 144 -11.04 12.99 4.08
CA ASN A 144 -11.79 14.23 4.30
C ASN A 144 -10.86 15.43 4.58
N GLY A 145 -9.54 15.28 4.42
CA GLY A 145 -8.56 16.35 4.59
C GLY A 145 -7.97 16.49 5.98
N ASP A 146 -8.27 15.58 6.92
CA ASP A 146 -7.65 15.56 8.26
C ASP A 146 -6.57 14.46 8.36
N PRO A 147 -5.28 14.81 8.27
CA PRO A 147 -4.20 13.83 8.32
C PRO A 147 -3.83 13.40 9.76
N ILE A 148 -4.33 14.09 10.79
CA ILE A 148 -3.86 13.86 12.17
C ILE A 148 -4.20 12.44 12.67
N PRO A 149 -5.41 11.90 12.46
CA PRO A 149 -5.76 10.56 12.94
C PRO A 149 -4.87 9.46 12.35
N VAL A 150 -4.52 9.55 11.06
CA VAL A 150 -3.70 8.51 10.41
C VAL A 150 -2.24 8.56 10.87
N ILE A 151 -1.69 9.76 11.10
CA ILE A 151 -0.34 9.91 11.67
C ILE A 151 -0.29 9.34 13.10
N ARG A 152 -1.28 9.68 13.93
CA ARG A 152 -1.37 9.18 15.32
C ARG A 152 -1.51 7.67 15.40
N MET A 153 -2.20 7.06 14.45
CA MET A 153 -2.36 5.62 14.45
C MET A 153 -1.04 4.87 14.20
N PHE A 154 -0.12 5.47 13.44
CA PHE A 154 1.14 4.83 13.11
C PHE A 154 2.25 5.07 14.14
N ARG A 155 2.12 6.10 14.99
CA ARG A 155 3.07 6.45 16.06
C ARG A 155 2.70 5.79 17.38
#